data_AF-A0A2V9QQD4-F1
#
_entry.id   AF-A0A2V9QQD4-F1
#
_cell.length_a   1.000
_cell.length_b   1.000
_cell.length_c   1.000
_cell.angle_alpha   90.00
_cell.angle_beta   90.00
_cell.angle_gamma   90.00
#
_symmetry.space_group_name_H-M   'P 1'
#
loop_
_entity.id
_entity.type
_entity.pdbx_description
1 polymer ?
#
loop_
_entity_poly.entity_id
_entity_poly.type
_entity_poly.pdbx_seq_one_letter_code
_entity_poly.pdbx_strand_id
1 'polypeptide(L)'
;MTKFNEELVKAGVMLAGEGLTPTSKGKRVKFSGTQRTIVDGPFTESKELIAGFWLWQVRSMDEAVEWIKRAPFGGGVEIELRPIFEAEDFGAELTPELREKEQRIREQIAKKK
;
A
#
# COMPACT_ATOMS: atom_id res chain seq x y z
N MET A 1 -14.10 4.66 -11.55
CA MET A 1 -13.15 4.82 -10.44
C MET A 1 -13.26 6.17 -9.73
N THR A 2 -13.24 7.31 -10.43
CA THR A 2 -13.27 8.65 -9.81
C THR A 2 -14.39 8.83 -8.77
N LYS A 3 -15.64 8.54 -9.13
CA LYS A 3 -16.80 8.64 -8.21
C LYS A 3 -16.64 7.76 -6.96
N PHE A 4 -16.16 6.53 -7.12
CA PHE A 4 -15.94 5.62 -6.00
C PHE A 4 -14.87 6.13 -5.04
N ASN A 5 -13.76 6.66 -5.56
CA ASN A 5 -12.73 7.30 -4.72
C ASN A 5 -13.28 8.53 -3.98
N GLU A 6 -14.10 9.35 -4.63
CA GLU A 6 -14.75 10.50 -3.97
C GLU A 6 -15.66 10.07 -2.81
N GLU A 7 -16.40 8.97 -2.97
CA GLU A 7 -17.25 8.41 -1.90
C GLU A 7 -16.41 7.93 -0.72
N LEU A 8 -15.30 7.22 -0.98
CA LEU A 8 -14.38 6.77 0.07
C LEU A 8 -13.73 7.95 0.82
N VAL A 9 -13.32 9.00 0.09
CA VAL A 9 -12.74 10.21 0.70
C VAL A 9 -13.79 10.95 1.54
N LYS A 10 -15.00 11.13 1.01
CA LYS A 10 -16.11 11.77 1.76
C LYS A 10 -16.48 11.00 3.03
N ALA A 11 -16.37 9.67 2.99
CA ALA A 11 -16.60 8.81 4.15
C ALA A 11 -15.43 8.79 5.15
N GLY A 12 -14.30 9.42 4.84
CA GLY A 12 -13.10 9.41 5.69
C GLY A 12 -12.35 8.06 5.67
N VAL A 13 -12.64 7.19 4.71
CA VAL A 13 -12.07 5.84 4.62
C VAL A 13 -10.73 5.86 3.90
N MET A 14 -10.61 6.61 2.81
CA MET A 14 -9.40 6.59 1.99
C MET A 14 -8.34 7.57 2.51
N LEU A 15 -7.20 7.02 2.96
CA LEU A 15 -6.02 7.78 3.39
C LEU A 15 -5.11 8.13 2.21
N ALA A 16 -5.00 7.22 1.24
CA ALA A 16 -4.26 7.41 0.00
C ALA A 16 -4.75 6.43 -1.08
N GLY A 17 -4.39 6.69 -2.33
CA GLY A 17 -4.46 5.68 -3.37
C GLY A 17 -4.01 6.23 -4.70
N GLU A 18 -3.24 5.44 -5.41
CA GLU A 18 -2.47 5.87 -6.58
C GLU A 18 -2.46 4.79 -7.64
N GLY A 19 -2.49 5.22 -8.90
CA GLY A 19 -2.20 4.38 -10.05
C GLY A 19 -0.70 4.28 -10.28
N LEU A 20 -0.20 3.09 -10.56
CA LEU A 20 1.19 2.85 -10.94
C LEU A 20 1.34 2.92 -12.46
N THR A 21 2.45 3.50 -12.91
CA THR A 21 2.83 3.41 -14.33
C THR A 21 3.18 1.95 -14.70
N PRO A 22 3.16 1.58 -15.99
CA PRO A 22 3.56 0.24 -16.42
C PRO A 22 4.94 -0.15 -15.87
N THR A 23 5.06 -1.39 -15.39
CA THR A 23 6.31 -1.89 -14.76
C THR A 23 7.53 -1.84 -15.68
N SER A 24 7.35 -1.76 -17.01
CA SER A 24 8.41 -1.52 -17.99
C SER A 24 9.13 -0.18 -17.81
N LYS A 25 8.50 0.79 -17.13
CA LYS A 25 9.12 2.06 -16.73
C LYS A 25 9.80 2.00 -15.35
N GLY A 26 9.66 0.88 -14.64
CA GLY A 26 10.23 0.68 -13.31
C GLY A 26 11.70 0.29 -13.32
N LYS A 27 12.31 0.28 -12.13
CA LYS A 27 13.63 -0.29 -11.86
C LYS A 27 13.49 -1.30 -10.74
N ARG A 28 14.21 -2.43 -10.83
CA ARG A 28 14.37 -3.40 -9.75
C ARG A 28 15.77 -3.29 -9.17
N VAL A 29 15.87 -3.25 -7.85
CA VAL A 29 17.16 -3.24 -7.16
C VAL A 29 17.34 -4.57 -6.45
N LYS A 30 18.35 -5.34 -6.86
CA LYS A 30 18.73 -6.61 -6.22
C LYS A 30 19.83 -6.35 -5.20
N PHE A 31 19.63 -6.87 -3.99
CA PHE A 31 20.59 -6.81 -2.90
C PHE A 31 21.28 -8.17 -2.76
N SER A 32 22.62 -8.18 -2.80
CA SER A 32 23.43 -9.37 -2.56
C SER A 32 24.63 -8.98 -1.71
N GLY A 33 24.53 -9.23 -0.39
CA GLY A 33 25.50 -8.71 0.58
C GLY A 33 25.64 -7.19 0.48
N THR A 34 26.85 -6.73 0.18
CA THR A 34 27.16 -5.30 -0.04
C THR A 34 26.92 -4.83 -1.48
N GLN A 35 26.55 -5.72 -2.40
CA GLN A 35 26.29 -5.38 -3.79
C GLN A 35 24.84 -4.95 -4.00
N ARG A 36 24.65 -3.94 -4.87
CA ARG A 36 23.35 -3.45 -5.32
C ARG A 36 23.35 -3.43 -6.84
N THR A 37 22.49 -4.25 -7.46
CA THR A 37 22.36 -4.33 -8.93
C THR A 37 21.04 -3.73 -9.35
N ILE A 38 21.09 -2.76 -10.25
CA ILE A 38 19.90 -2.12 -10.85
C ILE A 38 19.56 -2.85 -12.14
N VAL A 39 18.29 -3.26 -12.26
CA VAL A 39 17.75 -3.94 -13.44
C VAL A 39 16.54 -3.16 -13.92
N ASP A 40 16.52 -2.81 -15.20
CA ASP A 40 15.39 -2.13 -15.81
C ASP A 40 14.17 -3.05 -15.86
N GLY A 41 12.98 -2.44 -15.85
CA GLY A 41 11.72 -3.16 -15.98
C GLY A 41 11.63 -3.97 -17.28
N PRO A 42 10.64 -4.87 -17.39
CA PRO A 42 9.55 -5.08 -16.43
C PRO A 42 9.96 -5.89 -15.18
N PHE A 43 9.09 -5.88 -14.16
CA PHE A 43 9.08 -6.98 -13.19
C PHE A 43 8.86 -8.29 -13.95
N THR A 44 9.73 -9.29 -13.75
CA THR A 44 9.82 -10.55 -14.53
C THR A 44 8.47 -11.26 -14.68
N GLU A 45 8.36 -12.16 -15.67
CA GLU A 45 7.18 -13.00 -16.01
C GLU A 45 6.24 -13.23 -14.83
N SER A 46 5.33 -12.27 -14.65
CA SER A 46 4.29 -12.32 -13.65
C SER A 46 3.00 -12.48 -14.43
N LYS A 47 2.16 -13.40 -13.96
CA LYS A 47 0.85 -13.59 -14.58
C LYS A 47 -0.04 -12.37 -14.36
N GLU A 48 0.21 -11.65 -13.28
CA GLU A 48 -0.56 -10.49 -12.83
C GLU A 48 0.39 -9.37 -12.38
N LEU A 49 0.04 -8.13 -12.70
CA LEU A 49 0.79 -6.93 -12.37
C LEU A 49 -0.06 -6.00 -11.51
N ILE A 50 0.55 -5.41 -10.48
CA ILE A 50 -0.11 -4.41 -9.65
C ILE A 50 -0.21 -3.09 -10.42
N ALA A 51 -1.44 -2.67 -10.70
CA ALA A 51 -1.74 -1.43 -11.42
C ALA A 51 -1.90 -0.21 -10.49
N GLY A 52 -2.02 -0.42 -9.19
CA GLY A 52 -2.30 0.63 -8.23
C GLY A 52 -2.57 0.07 -6.84
N PHE A 53 -2.79 0.97 -5.88
CA PHE A 53 -3.20 0.59 -4.53
C PHE A 53 -4.14 1.63 -3.94
N TRP A 54 -4.88 1.22 -2.91
CA TRP A 54 -5.48 2.12 -1.94
C TRP A 54 -4.89 1.85 -0.56
N LEU A 55 -4.85 2.90 0.25
CA LEU A 55 -4.67 2.82 1.68
C LEU A 55 -5.97 3.26 2.34
N TRP A 56 -6.64 2.35 3.02
CA TRP A 56 -7.91 2.60 3.71
C TRP A 56 -7.75 2.48 5.22
N GLN A 57 -8.41 3.37 5.95
CA GLN A 57 -8.71 3.20 7.36
C GLN A 57 -10.18 2.77 7.49
N VAL A 58 -10.38 1.54 7.95
CA VAL A 58 -11.69 0.95 8.21
C VAL A 58 -11.71 0.36 9.62
N ARG A 59 -12.89 0.04 10.13
CA ARG A 59 -13.09 -0.54 11.46
C ARG A 59 -12.87 -2.06 11.48
N SER A 60 -12.96 -2.72 10.33
CA SER A 60 -12.75 -4.17 10.19
C SER A 60 -12.49 -4.58 8.74
N MET A 61 -12.00 -5.82 8.56
CA MET A 61 -11.88 -6.42 7.22
C MET A 61 -13.24 -6.53 6.52
N ASP A 62 -14.30 -6.84 7.26
CA ASP A 62 -15.66 -6.91 6.69
C ASP A 62 -16.10 -5.56 6.11
N GLU A 63 -15.77 -4.45 6.78
CA GLU A 63 -16.04 -3.11 6.25
C GLU A 63 -15.27 -2.86 4.94
N ALA A 64 -13.99 -3.25 4.87
CA ALA A 64 -13.22 -3.15 3.62
C ALA A 64 -13.84 -3.98 2.49
N VAL A 65 -14.33 -5.19 2.81
CA VAL A 65 -15.04 -6.05 1.86
C VAL A 65 -16.34 -5.38 1.37
N GLU A 66 -17.11 -4.77 2.27
CA GLU A 66 -18.34 -4.05 1.90
C GLU A 66 -18.07 -2.80 1.06
N TRP A 67 -16.93 -2.13 1.26
CA TRP A 67 -16.50 -1.04 0.38
C TRP A 67 -16.08 -1.53 -1.00
N ILE A 68 -15.19 -2.53 -1.09
CA ILE A 68 -14.65 -2.95 -2.38
C ILE A 68 -15.72 -3.54 -3.31
N LYS A 69 -16.77 -4.17 -2.75
CA LYS A 69 -17.93 -4.66 -3.53
C LYS A 69 -18.65 -3.56 -4.32
N ARG A 70 -18.50 -2.29 -3.94
CA ARG A 70 -19.09 -1.13 -4.63
C ARG A 70 -18.19 -0.58 -5.74
N ALA A 71 -16.95 -1.07 -5.83
CA ALA A 71 -16.01 -0.60 -6.84
C ALA A 71 -16.53 -0.95 -8.25
N PRO A 72 -16.50 -0.01 -9.21
CA PRO A 72 -17.07 -0.19 -10.53
C PRO A 72 -16.11 -0.96 -11.46
N PHE A 73 -15.60 -2.11 -11.00
CA PHE A 73 -14.76 -2.99 -11.80
C PHE A 73 -15.60 -3.89 -12.71
N GLY A 74 -15.10 -4.14 -13.91
CA GLY A 74 -15.62 -5.18 -14.79
C GLY A 74 -15.05 -6.56 -14.44
N GLY A 75 -15.33 -7.56 -15.29
CA GLY A 75 -14.69 -8.87 -15.18
C GLY A 75 -13.18 -8.83 -15.45
N GLY A 76 -12.43 -9.77 -14.86
CA GLY A 76 -10.99 -9.92 -15.08
C GLY A 76 -10.09 -9.04 -14.21
N VAL A 77 -10.62 -8.45 -13.13
CA VAL A 77 -9.85 -7.71 -12.13
C VAL A 77 -9.88 -8.48 -10.81
N GLU A 78 -8.73 -8.60 -10.17
CA GLU A 78 -8.59 -9.13 -8.82
C GLU A 78 -8.02 -8.04 -7.90
N ILE A 79 -8.52 -7.98 -6.66
CA ILE A 79 -8.08 -7.02 -5.64
C ILE A 79 -7.77 -7.81 -4.36
N GLU A 80 -6.54 -7.68 -3.88
CA GLU A 80 -6.13 -8.17 -2.56
C GLU A 80 -6.44 -7.12 -1.50
N LEU A 81 -7.26 -7.47 -0.51
CA LEU A 81 -7.41 -6.69 0.72
C LEU A 81 -6.49 -7.26 1.78
N ARG A 82 -5.50 -6.46 2.22
CA ARG A 82 -4.50 -6.90 3.20
C ARG A 82 -4.31 -5.84 4.28
N PRO A 83 -4.38 -6.22 5.57
CA PRO A 83 -4.05 -5.32 6.67
C PRO A 83 -2.60 -4.85 6.60
N ILE A 84 -2.35 -3.62 7.03
CA ILE A 84 -1.02 -3.11 7.30
C ILE A 84 -0.72 -3.36 8.78
N PHE A 85 0.50 -3.80 9.08
CA PHE A 85 0.95 -3.97 10.45
C PHE A 85 0.88 -2.66 11.23
N GLU A 86 0.33 -2.72 12.43
CA GLU A 86 0.37 -1.67 13.43
C GLU A 86 1.41 -2.00 14.51
N ALA A 87 1.74 -1.02 15.35
CA ALA A 87 2.77 -1.17 16.37
C ALA A 87 2.43 -2.30 17.37
N GLU A 88 1.13 -2.49 17.59
CA GLU A 88 0.52 -3.47 18.47
C GLU A 88 0.77 -4.90 17.99
N ASP A 89 0.86 -5.12 16.67
CA ASP A 89 1.06 -6.45 16.08
C ASP A 89 2.45 -7.03 16.38
N PHE A 90 3.42 -6.18 16.69
CA PHE A 90 4.79 -6.59 17.03
C PHE A 90 4.98 -6.85 18.53
N GLY A 91 3.99 -6.54 19.36
CA GLY A 91 3.99 -6.85 20.79
C GLY A 91 5.27 -6.42 21.52
N ALA A 92 5.94 -7.38 22.16
CA ALA A 92 7.16 -7.15 22.94
C ALA A 92 8.42 -6.96 22.08
N GLU A 93 8.41 -7.40 20.82
CA GLU A 93 9.55 -7.24 19.89
C GLU A 93 9.74 -5.79 19.45
N LEU A 94 8.68 -4.99 19.52
CA LEU A 94 8.75 -3.55 19.32
C LEU A 94 9.14 -2.87 20.64
N THR A 95 10.45 -2.88 20.91
CA THR A 95 11.03 -2.24 22.11
C THR A 95 10.67 -0.74 22.17
N PRO A 96 10.68 -0.12 23.36
CA PRO A 96 10.39 1.31 23.51
C PRO A 96 11.23 2.19 22.57
N GLU A 97 12.51 1.86 22.41
CA GLU A 97 13.44 2.60 21.54
C GLU A 97 13.04 2.49 20.06
N LEU A 98 12.57 1.32 19.62
CA LEU A 98 12.07 1.13 18.26
C LEU A 98 10.78 1.92 18.02
N ARG A 99 9.87 1.98 19.00
CA ARG A 99 8.63 2.80 18.91
C ARG A 99 8.95 4.27 18.77
N GLU A 100 9.81 4.81 19.63
CA GLU A 100 10.21 6.22 19.57
C GLU A 100 10.87 6.57 18.23
N LYS A 101 11.71 5.66 17.71
CA LYS A 101 12.35 5.83 16.42
C LYS A 101 11.34 5.83 15.27
N GLU A 102 10.39 4.89 15.28
CA GLU A 102 9.33 4.82 14.27
C GLU A 102 8.45 6.07 14.30
N GLN A 103 8.00 6.50 15.48
CA GLN A 103 7.20 7.70 15.66
C GLN A 103 7.94 8.94 15.12
N ARG A 104 9.23 9.08 15.44
CA ARG A 104 10.06 10.18 14.92
C ARG A 104 10.14 10.17 13.40
N ILE A 105 10.27 9.01 12.77
CA ILE A 105 10.27 8.89 11.29
C ILE A 105 8.90 9.31 10.73
N ARG A 106 7.80 8.85 11.32
CA ARG A 106 6.43 9.22 10.90
C ARG A 106 6.19 10.72 11.01
N GLU A 107 6.59 11.36 12.12
CA GLU A 107 6.48 12.80 12.32
C GLU A 107 7.32 13.60 11.32
N GLN A 108 8.53 13.14 10.99
CA GLN A 108 9.37 13.77 9.97
C GLN A 108 8.75 13.69 8.58
N ILE A 109 8.09 12.58 8.24
CA ILE A 109 7.37 12.44 6.97
C ILE A 109 6.17 13.39 6.94
N ALA A 110 5.41 13.47 8.03
CA ALA A 110 4.24 14.35 8.14
C ALA A 110 4.61 15.83 8.01
N LYS A 111 5.75 16.27 8.56
CA LYS A 111 6.24 17.66 8.46
C LYS A 111 6.72 18.05 7.06
N LYS A 112 6.98 17.10 6.17
CA LYS A 112 7.49 17.33 4.81
C LYS A 112 6.39 17.34 3.74
N LYS A 113 5.16 17.00 4.11
CA LYS A 113 3.97 17.13 3.26
C LYS A 113 3.32 18.49 3.48
#